data_AF-M1B0R2-F1
#
_entry.id   AF-M1B0R2-F1
#
_cell.length_a   1.000
_cell.length_b   1.000
_cell.length_c   1.000
_cell.angle_alpha   90.00
_cell.angle_beta   90.00
_cell.angle_gamma   90.00
#
_symmetry.space_group_name_H-M   'P 1'
#
loop_
_entity.id
_entity.type
_entity.pdbx_description
1 polymer ?
#
loop_
_entity_poly.entity_id
_entity_poly.type
_entity_poly.pdbx_seq_one_letter_code
_entity_poly.pdbx_strand_id
1 'polypeptide(L)'
;MSVEEAIQDKRLFILDYHDMLLPFIGKMNSLPGRKAYASRTLFFYTSRGVLKPIVVELSLPPIPSSPRNKRIFSHGQDATNHWIWNLAKAHVCSNDAGVHQLVNHWLRTHACMEPYIIATHRHLSSMHPIYKLLHPHMRYTLEINALARQSLINGGGVIEACFSPGRYSMEISSAAYKSMWRFDMEALPADLLRRGMAVEDTSMPLGVKLVIEDYPYAADGLLIWSAIKEYVESYVDHYYSEPNSVTSDVELQGWWNEIKNKGHVDKKNEPWWPKLVTKEDLSGILTTMIWTASAQHAAINFGQYPFGGYVPNRPTLMRKLIPHEDDPSYENFILHPEYTFLASLPTQLQATKVMAVQDTLSTHSADEEYMYQLHEIQLFSVNDHEVLKILKRFSAKLKEIEDTINQRNKDIRLKNRSGAGVPPYELLLPTSGPGVTCRGIPNSISI
;
A
#
# COMPACT_ATOMS: atom_id res chain seq x y z
N MET A 1 0.63 -30.45 -13.51
CA MET A 1 0.15 -29.18 -14.05
C MET A 1 1.28 -28.57 -14.83
N SER A 2 1.08 -28.35 -16.14
CA SER A 2 2.02 -27.60 -16.98
C SER A 2 1.95 -26.10 -16.66
N VAL A 3 2.85 -25.31 -17.24
CA VAL A 3 2.83 -23.85 -17.09
C VAL A 3 1.59 -23.27 -17.76
N GLU A 4 1.23 -23.78 -18.94
CA GLU A 4 0.07 -23.34 -19.72
C GLU A 4 -1.23 -23.59 -18.96
N GLU A 5 -1.39 -24.78 -18.37
CA GLU A 5 -2.52 -25.12 -17.50
C GLU A 5 -2.58 -24.18 -16.30
N ALA A 6 -1.44 -23.91 -15.65
CA ALA A 6 -1.41 -23.04 -14.48
C ALA A 6 -1.76 -21.57 -14.82
N ILE A 7 -1.43 -21.09 -16.02
CA ILE A 7 -1.84 -19.76 -16.49
C ILE A 7 -3.36 -19.74 -16.76
N GLN A 8 -3.86 -20.73 -17.49
CA GLN A 8 -5.29 -20.85 -17.83
C GLN A 8 -6.17 -20.94 -16.57
N ASP A 9 -5.72 -21.71 -15.58
CA ASP A 9 -6.38 -21.88 -14.29
C ASP A 9 -6.18 -20.70 -13.32
N LYS A 10 -5.47 -19.64 -13.73
CA LYS A 10 -5.12 -18.48 -12.89
C LYS A 10 -4.41 -18.87 -11.59
N ARG A 11 -3.46 -19.79 -11.70
CA ARG A 11 -2.64 -20.32 -10.59
C ARG A 11 -1.21 -19.79 -10.58
N LEU A 12 -0.80 -19.00 -11.57
CA LEU A 12 0.51 -18.33 -11.57
C LEU A 12 0.35 -16.83 -11.34
N PHE A 13 1.11 -16.32 -10.37
CA PHE A 13 1.13 -14.92 -9.98
C PHE A 13 2.56 -14.40 -10.00
N ILE A 14 2.72 -13.09 -10.19
CA ILE A 14 4.02 -12.44 -10.27
C ILE A 14 4.09 -11.24 -9.32
N LEU A 15 5.22 -11.11 -8.64
CA LEU A 15 5.67 -9.88 -8.02
C LEU A 15 6.80 -9.31 -8.88
N ASP A 16 6.50 -8.27 -9.66
CA ASP A 16 7.43 -7.69 -10.64
C ASP A 16 7.89 -6.30 -10.21
N TYR A 17 9.17 -6.19 -9.85
CA TYR A 17 9.85 -4.92 -9.62
C TYR A 17 10.90 -4.62 -10.68
N HIS A 18 11.06 -5.50 -11.67
CA HIS A 18 12.17 -5.45 -12.60
C HIS A 18 12.15 -4.16 -13.42
N ASP A 19 11.08 -3.90 -14.14
CA ASP A 19 11.06 -2.78 -15.10
C ASP A 19 11.10 -1.42 -14.40
N MET A 20 10.51 -1.34 -13.21
CA MET A 20 10.55 -0.13 -12.39
C MET A 20 11.94 0.14 -11.81
N LEU A 21 12.64 -0.89 -11.30
CA LEU A 21 13.89 -0.70 -10.58
C LEU A 21 15.14 -0.82 -11.46
N LEU A 22 15.09 -1.58 -12.57
CA LEU A 22 16.24 -1.80 -13.45
C LEU A 22 16.94 -0.50 -13.89
N PRO A 23 16.22 0.58 -14.27
CA PRO A 23 16.85 1.86 -14.62
C PRO A 23 17.66 2.49 -13.48
N PHE A 24 17.37 2.13 -12.23
CA PHE A 24 18.02 2.67 -11.03
C PHE A 24 19.10 1.76 -10.46
N ILE A 25 19.15 0.47 -10.80
CA ILE A 25 20.10 -0.48 -10.18
C ILE A 25 21.55 -0.06 -10.33
N GLY A 26 21.96 0.46 -11.49
CA GLY A 26 23.33 0.96 -11.68
C GLY A 26 23.66 2.11 -10.74
N LYS A 27 22.74 3.07 -10.61
CA LYS A 27 22.84 4.20 -9.68
C LYS A 27 22.90 3.71 -8.21
N MET A 28 22.02 2.79 -7.82
CA MET A 28 21.96 2.23 -6.47
C MET A 28 23.23 1.47 -6.11
N ASN A 29 23.74 0.64 -7.02
CA ASN A 29 24.93 -0.19 -6.78
C ASN A 29 26.23 0.62 -6.76
N SER A 30 26.23 1.84 -7.30
CA SER A 30 27.34 2.79 -7.17
C SER A 30 27.44 3.41 -5.76
N LEU A 31 26.38 3.34 -4.95
CA LEU A 31 26.40 3.87 -3.59
C LEU A 31 27.21 2.95 -2.65
N PRO A 32 28.01 3.51 -1.73
CA PRO A 32 28.74 2.72 -0.76
C PRO A 32 27.78 1.99 0.19
N GLY A 33 28.16 0.76 0.56
CA GLY A 33 27.41 -0.08 1.50
C GLY A 33 26.03 -0.53 1.01
N ARG A 34 25.74 -0.46 -0.29
CA ARG A 34 24.47 -0.90 -0.89
C ARG A 34 24.72 -1.74 -2.13
N LYS A 35 23.91 -2.79 -2.29
CA LYS A 35 23.84 -3.64 -3.48
C LYS A 35 22.42 -4.13 -3.67
N ALA A 36 21.91 -4.04 -4.88
CA ALA A 36 20.55 -4.37 -5.25
C ALA A 36 20.53 -5.06 -6.62
N TYR A 37 19.46 -5.82 -6.81
CA TYR A 37 19.02 -6.34 -8.09
C TYR A 37 17.63 -5.77 -8.38
N ALA A 38 17.22 -5.80 -9.64
CA ALA A 38 15.82 -5.65 -10.02
C ALA A 38 15.20 -7.05 -10.05
N SER A 39 14.19 -7.30 -9.22
CA SER A 39 13.65 -8.66 -9.03
C SER A 39 12.32 -8.93 -9.71
N ARG A 40 12.11 -10.18 -10.17
CA ARG A 40 10.78 -10.77 -10.40
C ARG A 40 10.63 -12.03 -9.57
N THR A 41 9.48 -12.23 -8.97
CA THR A 41 9.17 -13.47 -8.24
C THR A 41 7.90 -14.10 -8.79
N LEU A 42 7.98 -15.38 -9.14
CA LEU A 42 6.81 -16.16 -9.54
C LEU A 42 6.29 -16.95 -8.34
N PHE A 43 4.97 -16.90 -8.18
CA PHE A 43 4.23 -17.64 -7.17
C PHE A 43 3.27 -18.61 -7.84
N PHE A 44 3.17 -19.81 -7.28
CA PHE A 44 2.17 -20.80 -7.65
C PHE A 44 1.09 -20.90 -6.58
N TYR A 45 -0.17 -20.75 -6.98
CA TYR A 45 -1.34 -20.93 -6.13
C TYR A 45 -1.73 -22.40 -6.08
N THR A 46 -1.36 -23.00 -4.95
CA THR A 46 -1.49 -24.45 -4.74
C THR A 46 -2.96 -24.87 -4.63
N SER A 47 -3.23 -26.16 -4.90
CA SER A 47 -4.54 -26.76 -4.60
C SER A 47 -4.92 -26.71 -3.12
N ARG A 48 -3.96 -26.41 -2.23
CA ARG A 48 -4.19 -26.23 -0.79
C ARG A 48 -4.67 -24.83 -0.42
N GLY A 49 -4.77 -23.92 -1.39
CA GLY A 49 -5.27 -22.56 -1.21
C GLY A 49 -4.22 -21.53 -0.76
N VAL A 50 -2.93 -21.83 -0.93
CA VAL A 50 -1.81 -20.94 -0.53
C VAL A 50 -0.88 -20.61 -1.69
N LEU A 51 -0.31 -19.41 -1.69
CA LEU A 51 0.73 -18.98 -2.63
C LEU A 51 2.11 -19.49 -2.19
N LYS A 52 2.84 -20.13 -3.10
CA LYS A 52 4.21 -20.59 -2.88
C LYS A 52 5.16 -19.91 -3.87
N PRO A 53 6.23 -19.22 -3.42
CA PRO A 53 7.25 -18.73 -4.32
C PRO A 53 7.99 -19.92 -4.95
N ILE A 54 8.09 -19.94 -6.28
CA ILE A 54 8.71 -21.03 -7.04
C ILE A 54 10.01 -20.60 -7.72
N VAL A 55 10.08 -19.34 -8.14
CA VAL A 55 11.21 -18.78 -8.90
C VAL A 55 11.45 -17.33 -8.48
N VAL A 56 12.72 -16.95 -8.33
CA VAL A 56 13.17 -15.56 -8.19
C VAL A 56 14.15 -15.28 -9.33
N GLU A 57 13.84 -14.30 -10.17
CA GLU A 57 14.78 -13.70 -11.11
C GLU A 57 15.40 -12.45 -10.46
N LEU A 58 16.73 -12.36 -10.47
CA LEU A 58 17.46 -11.16 -10.07
C LEU A 58 18.29 -10.65 -11.25
N SER A 59 18.04 -9.42 -11.64
CA SER A 59 18.66 -8.77 -12.80
C SER A 59 19.52 -7.59 -12.40
N LEU A 60 20.64 -7.43 -13.10
CA LEU A 60 21.52 -6.27 -13.08
C LEU A 60 21.43 -5.56 -14.44
N PRO A 61 21.88 -4.30 -14.55
CA PRO A 61 21.98 -3.61 -15.82
C PRO A 61 22.83 -4.42 -16.81
N PRO A 62 22.44 -4.47 -18.10
CA PRO A 62 23.16 -5.23 -19.11
C PRO A 62 24.59 -4.69 -19.27
N ILE A 63 25.55 -5.60 -19.50
CA ILE A 63 26.94 -5.26 -19.81
C ILE A 63 27.33 -5.95 -21.14
N PRO A 64 28.36 -5.46 -21.87
CA PRO A 64 28.73 -6.03 -23.17
C PRO A 64 28.98 -7.56 -23.13
N SER A 65 29.58 -8.05 -22.05
CA SER A 65 29.86 -9.49 -21.84
C SER A 65 28.66 -10.30 -21.36
N SER A 66 27.60 -9.65 -20.87
CA SER A 66 26.38 -10.30 -20.39
C SER A 66 25.17 -9.42 -20.71
N PRO A 67 24.63 -9.50 -21.94
CA PRO A 67 23.55 -8.62 -22.40
C PRO A 67 22.24 -8.79 -21.63
N ARG A 68 22.02 -9.92 -20.95
CA ARG A 68 20.85 -10.14 -20.09
C ARG A 68 21.14 -9.88 -18.61
N ASN A 69 22.41 -9.96 -18.20
CA ASN A 69 22.91 -9.81 -16.83
C ASN A 69 21.92 -10.20 -15.72
N LYS A 70 21.36 -11.42 -15.79
CA LYS A 70 20.33 -11.90 -14.87
C LYS A 70 20.57 -13.34 -14.43
N ARG A 71 20.04 -13.68 -13.26
CA ARG A 71 20.14 -15.01 -12.66
C ARG A 71 18.78 -15.47 -12.16
N ILE A 72 18.54 -16.77 -12.26
CA ILE A 72 17.31 -17.42 -11.81
C ILE A 72 17.63 -18.30 -10.61
N PHE A 73 16.85 -18.14 -9.55
CA PHE A 73 16.94 -18.90 -8.32
C PHE A 73 15.64 -19.65 -8.08
N SER A 74 15.76 -20.86 -7.58
CA SER A 74 14.63 -21.68 -7.13
C SER A 74 14.98 -22.29 -5.79
N HIS A 75 13.98 -22.83 -5.10
CA HIS A 75 14.23 -23.57 -3.87
C HIS A 75 15.07 -24.81 -4.17
N GLY A 76 16.31 -24.85 -3.68
CA GLY A 76 17.19 -26.00 -3.85
C GLY A 76 16.97 -27.10 -2.81
N GLN A 77 17.62 -28.23 -3.04
CA GLN A 77 17.49 -29.44 -2.21
C GLN A 77 18.67 -29.67 -1.27
N ASP A 78 19.75 -28.90 -1.40
CA ASP A 78 20.94 -28.95 -0.54
C ASP A 78 21.12 -27.69 0.30
N ALA A 79 22.07 -27.76 1.24
CA ALA A 79 22.35 -26.67 2.18
C ALA A 79 22.81 -25.39 1.49
N THR A 80 23.65 -25.49 0.46
CA THR A 80 24.18 -24.32 -0.27
C THR A 80 23.05 -23.57 -0.96
N ASN A 81 22.22 -24.29 -1.71
CA ASN A 81 21.10 -23.71 -2.44
C ASN A 81 19.99 -23.20 -1.50
N HIS A 82 19.83 -23.78 -0.31
CA HIS A 82 18.93 -23.22 0.72
C HIS A 82 19.34 -21.79 1.10
N TRP A 83 20.64 -21.56 1.34
CA TRP A 83 21.14 -20.23 1.69
C TRP A 83 21.12 -19.24 0.52
N ILE A 84 21.45 -19.69 -0.69
CA ILE A 84 21.31 -18.88 -1.91
C ILE A 84 19.84 -18.45 -2.09
N TRP A 85 18.89 -19.36 -1.88
CA TRP A 85 17.46 -19.06 -1.93
C TRP A 85 17.04 -18.02 -0.88
N ASN A 86 17.57 -18.11 0.34
CA ASN A 86 17.31 -17.11 1.38
C ASN A 86 17.87 -15.72 1.01
N LEU A 87 19.08 -15.65 0.45
CA LEU A 87 19.65 -14.40 -0.06
C LEU A 87 18.81 -13.83 -1.21
N ALA A 88 18.34 -14.68 -2.13
CA ALA A 88 17.48 -14.25 -3.23
C ALA A 88 16.16 -13.65 -2.73
N LYS A 89 15.50 -14.30 -1.77
CA LYS A 89 14.31 -13.74 -1.10
C LYS A 89 14.61 -12.43 -0.38
N ALA A 90 15.76 -12.31 0.30
CA ALA A 90 16.12 -11.07 0.98
C ALA A 90 16.28 -9.89 0.01
N HIS A 91 16.81 -10.11 -1.19
CA HIS A 91 16.83 -9.09 -2.25
C HIS A 91 15.43 -8.71 -2.74
N VAL A 92 14.53 -9.69 -2.92
CA VAL A 92 13.12 -9.44 -3.26
C VAL A 92 12.45 -8.62 -2.16
N CYS A 93 12.61 -9.01 -0.88
CA CYS A 93 12.05 -8.28 0.25
C CYS A 93 12.62 -6.86 0.36
N SER A 94 13.88 -6.64 -0.03
CA SER A 94 14.46 -5.28 -0.07
C SER A 94 13.92 -4.43 -1.21
N ASN A 95 13.64 -5.03 -2.38
CA ASN A 95 12.89 -4.34 -3.43
C ASN A 95 11.48 -4.00 -2.93
N ASP A 96 10.75 -4.96 -2.36
CA ASP A 96 9.41 -4.75 -1.80
C ASP A 96 9.40 -3.66 -0.73
N ALA A 97 10.33 -3.68 0.24
CA ALA A 97 10.41 -2.66 1.29
C ALA A 97 10.60 -1.24 0.71
N GLY A 98 11.46 -1.08 -0.30
CA GLY A 98 11.65 0.20 -0.97
C GLY A 98 10.41 0.66 -1.73
N VAL A 99 9.77 -0.25 -2.47
CA VAL A 99 8.57 0.07 -3.26
C VAL A 99 7.36 0.33 -2.39
N HIS A 100 7.16 -0.47 -1.35
CA HIS A 100 6.17 -0.21 -0.33
C HIS A 100 6.34 1.19 0.22
N GLN A 101 7.53 1.54 0.73
CA GLN A 101 7.70 2.79 1.44
C GLN A 101 7.61 4.02 0.52
N LEU A 102 8.20 3.95 -0.67
CA LEU A 102 8.33 5.11 -1.58
C LEU A 102 7.13 5.28 -2.52
N VAL A 103 6.47 4.18 -2.88
CA VAL A 103 5.42 4.16 -3.91
C VAL A 103 4.07 3.90 -3.26
N ASN A 104 3.89 2.75 -2.60
CA ASN A 104 2.57 2.40 -2.10
C ASN A 104 2.16 3.23 -0.88
N HIS A 105 3.10 3.51 0.01
CA HIS A 105 2.88 4.28 1.22
C HIS A 105 3.04 5.78 0.94
N TRP A 106 4.28 6.29 0.86
CA TRP A 106 4.51 7.73 0.69
C TRP A 106 3.76 8.34 -0.51
N LEU A 107 3.96 7.83 -1.72
CA LEU A 107 3.38 8.46 -2.90
C LEU A 107 1.86 8.32 -2.95
N ARG A 108 1.36 7.08 -2.93
CA ARG A 108 -0.04 6.78 -3.23
C ARG A 108 -1.01 7.16 -2.11
N THR A 109 -0.54 7.29 -0.86
CA THR A 109 -1.34 7.85 0.24
C THR A 109 -0.90 9.29 0.54
N HIS A 110 0.21 9.49 1.26
CA HIS A 110 0.61 10.80 1.79
C HIS A 110 0.66 11.90 0.73
N ALA A 111 1.48 11.72 -0.30
CA ALA A 111 1.77 12.76 -1.28
C ALA A 111 0.58 13.04 -2.19
N CYS A 112 -0.16 12.02 -2.60
CA CYS A 112 -1.33 12.21 -3.46
C CYS A 112 -2.56 12.73 -2.70
N MET A 113 -2.66 12.52 -1.39
CA MET A 113 -3.78 13.07 -0.59
C MET A 113 -3.62 14.57 -0.29
N GLU A 114 -2.39 15.06 -0.13
CA GLU A 114 -2.10 16.47 0.25
C GLU A 114 -2.71 17.51 -0.72
N PRO A 115 -2.62 17.38 -2.06
CA PRO A 115 -3.28 18.28 -2.98
C PRO A 115 -4.81 18.35 -2.82
N TYR A 116 -5.43 17.25 -2.43
CA TYR A 116 -6.88 17.21 -2.20
C TYR A 116 -7.28 18.04 -1.00
N ILE A 117 -6.50 17.95 0.07
CA ILE A 117 -6.75 18.68 1.32
C ILE A 117 -6.60 20.18 1.07
N ILE A 118 -5.51 20.58 0.38
CA ILE A 118 -5.25 21.97 0.04
C ILE A 118 -6.41 22.57 -0.77
N ALA A 119 -6.84 21.88 -1.84
CA ALA A 119 -7.94 22.36 -2.68
C ALA A 119 -9.26 22.39 -1.90
N THR A 120 -9.52 21.42 -1.01
CA THR A 120 -10.74 21.38 -0.20
C THR A 120 -10.84 22.61 0.70
N HIS A 121 -9.78 22.97 1.42
CA HIS A 121 -9.75 24.17 2.24
C HIS A 121 -9.81 25.48 1.44
N ARG A 122 -9.37 25.48 0.18
CA ARG A 122 -9.35 26.67 -0.68
C ARG A 122 -10.67 26.93 -1.41
N HIS A 123 -11.42 25.88 -1.71
CA HIS A 123 -12.61 25.97 -2.57
C HIS A 123 -13.93 25.64 -1.88
N LEU A 124 -13.93 24.78 -0.87
CA LEU A 124 -15.15 24.38 -0.19
C LEU A 124 -15.27 25.14 1.13
N SER A 125 -16.36 25.86 1.31
CA SER A 125 -16.69 26.50 2.59
C SER A 125 -16.75 25.47 3.71
N SER A 126 -16.42 25.86 4.95
CA SER A 126 -16.60 24.99 6.12
C SER A 126 -18.07 24.55 6.33
N MET A 127 -19.01 25.26 5.70
CA MET A 127 -20.42 24.92 5.68
C MET A 127 -20.81 23.95 4.55
N HIS A 128 -19.98 23.81 3.52
CA HIS A 128 -20.22 22.97 2.37
C HIS A 128 -20.36 21.48 2.78
N PRO A 129 -21.37 20.73 2.28
CA PRO A 129 -21.58 19.35 2.69
C PRO A 129 -20.37 18.47 2.40
N ILE A 130 -19.75 18.62 1.22
CA ILE A 130 -18.55 17.85 0.87
C ILE A 130 -17.32 18.21 1.72
N TYR A 131 -17.17 19.46 2.18
CA TYR A 131 -16.14 19.80 3.16
C TYR A 131 -16.36 19.03 4.46
N LYS A 132 -17.59 19.05 4.99
CA LYS A 132 -17.94 18.37 6.25
C LYS A 132 -17.75 16.86 6.18
N LEU A 133 -18.09 16.26 5.03
CA LEU A 133 -17.86 14.85 4.76
C LEU A 133 -16.36 14.50 4.80
N LEU A 134 -15.52 15.29 4.13
CA LEU A 134 -14.10 14.99 3.99
C LEU A 134 -13.25 15.43 5.19
N HIS A 135 -13.68 16.41 5.97
CA HIS A 135 -12.87 17.03 7.03
C HIS A 135 -12.24 16.03 8.02
N PRO A 136 -12.95 15.02 8.56
CA PRO A 136 -12.33 14.02 9.44
C PRO A 136 -11.19 13.25 8.76
N HIS A 137 -11.25 13.10 7.44
CA HIS A 137 -10.28 12.36 6.64
C HIS A 137 -9.04 13.18 6.24
N MET A 138 -8.94 14.43 6.71
CA MET A 138 -7.80 15.34 6.46
C MET A 138 -6.92 15.54 7.69
N ARG A 139 -7.34 14.99 8.83
CA ARG A 139 -6.73 15.19 10.14
C ARG A 139 -5.23 14.84 10.08
N TYR A 140 -4.39 15.77 10.51
CA TYR A 140 -2.92 15.66 10.59
C TYR A 140 -2.13 15.37 9.30
N THR A 141 -2.76 15.06 8.17
CA THR A 141 -2.04 14.69 6.93
C THR A 141 -1.06 15.76 6.45
N LEU A 142 -1.43 17.04 6.49
CA LEU A 142 -0.50 18.12 6.10
C LEU A 142 0.68 18.25 7.08
N GLU A 143 0.42 18.09 8.37
CA GLU A 143 1.43 18.20 9.43
C GLU A 143 2.46 17.07 9.31
N ILE A 144 2.00 15.83 9.21
CA ILE A 144 2.89 14.69 9.08
C ILE A 144 3.68 14.73 7.77
N ASN A 145 3.06 15.17 6.66
CA ASN A 145 3.77 15.35 5.40
C ASN A 145 4.86 16.43 5.49
N ALA A 146 4.61 17.52 6.21
CA ALA A 146 5.61 18.55 6.45
C ALA A 146 6.80 18.03 7.27
N LEU A 147 6.53 17.29 8.35
CA LEU A 147 7.57 16.65 9.16
C LEU A 147 8.36 15.59 8.37
N ALA A 148 7.67 14.83 7.51
CA ALA A 148 8.30 13.87 6.62
C ALA A 148 9.25 14.55 5.64
N ARG A 149 8.83 15.66 5.01
CA ARG A 149 9.70 16.48 4.15
C ARG A 149 10.91 17.04 4.90
N GLN A 150 10.79 17.33 6.18
CA GLN A 150 11.87 17.90 6.98
C GLN A 150 12.89 16.85 7.45
N SER A 151 12.44 15.65 7.82
CA SER A 151 13.26 14.70 8.60
C SER A 151 13.30 13.26 8.06
N LEU A 152 12.32 12.87 7.25
CA LEU A 152 12.17 11.49 6.77
C LEU A 152 12.73 11.33 5.35
N ILE A 153 12.21 12.11 4.41
CA ILE A 153 12.49 12.01 2.97
C ILE A 153 13.42 13.11 2.44
N ASN A 154 13.93 13.99 3.31
CA ASN A 154 14.93 14.99 2.95
C ASN A 154 16.28 14.35 2.57
N GLY A 155 17.14 15.13 1.91
CA GLY A 155 18.52 14.74 1.63
C GLY A 155 19.27 14.35 2.91
N GLY A 156 19.80 13.13 2.96
CA GLY A 156 20.44 12.55 4.15
C GLY A 156 19.48 12.12 5.28
N GLY A 157 18.17 12.23 5.06
CA GLY A 157 17.12 11.79 5.98
C GLY A 157 17.10 10.28 6.21
N VAL A 158 16.15 9.80 7.01
CA VAL A 158 16.04 8.37 7.38
C VAL A 158 15.95 7.48 6.13
N ILE A 159 15.11 7.85 5.17
CA ILE A 159 14.84 7.04 3.98
C ILE A 159 16.11 6.90 3.13
N GLU A 160 16.80 8.00 2.82
CA GLU A 160 18.05 7.93 2.06
C GLU A 160 19.16 7.17 2.81
N ALA A 161 19.22 7.30 4.14
CA ALA A 161 20.24 6.64 4.95
C ALA A 161 20.05 5.11 5.04
N CYS A 162 18.81 4.63 4.99
CA CYS A 162 18.48 3.27 5.40
C CYS A 162 17.76 2.40 4.36
N PHE A 163 17.37 2.94 3.20
CA PHE A 163 16.76 2.15 2.12
C PHE A 163 17.70 1.98 0.92
N SER A 164 17.47 0.89 0.15
CA SER A 164 18.29 0.53 -1.02
C SER A 164 18.48 1.67 -2.03
N PRO A 165 17.45 2.49 -2.36
CA PRO A 165 17.61 3.57 -3.33
C PRO A 165 18.54 4.71 -2.89
N GLY A 166 18.76 4.89 -1.59
CA GLY A 166 19.56 6.00 -1.07
C GLY A 166 19.07 7.36 -1.57
N ARG A 167 19.99 8.21 -2.06
CA ARG A 167 19.67 9.54 -2.62
C ARG A 167 18.76 9.54 -3.85
N TYR A 168 18.48 8.38 -4.44
CA TYR A 168 17.58 8.25 -5.59
C TYR A 168 16.14 7.91 -5.18
N SER A 169 15.84 7.87 -3.87
CA SER A 169 14.54 7.46 -3.34
C SER A 169 13.37 8.29 -3.90
N MET A 170 13.48 9.63 -3.87
CA MET A 170 12.42 10.49 -4.41
C MET A 170 12.38 10.49 -5.94
N GLU A 171 13.49 10.21 -6.63
CA GLU A 171 13.52 10.02 -8.09
C GLU A 171 12.68 8.79 -8.49
N ILE A 172 12.78 7.68 -7.75
CA ILE A 172 11.95 6.48 -7.96
C ILE A 172 10.48 6.80 -7.70
N SER A 173 10.17 7.50 -6.61
CA SER A 173 8.78 7.89 -6.28
C SER A 173 8.18 8.76 -7.40
N SER A 174 8.92 9.75 -7.91
CA SER A 174 8.50 10.58 -9.04
C SER A 174 8.31 9.77 -10.33
N ALA A 175 9.21 8.84 -10.64
CA ALA A 175 9.06 7.95 -11.79
C ALA A 175 7.81 7.07 -11.68
N ALA A 176 7.53 6.52 -10.49
CA ALA A 176 6.34 5.73 -10.21
C ALA A 176 5.05 6.58 -10.30
N TYR A 177 5.08 7.85 -9.87
CA TYR A 177 3.96 8.76 -10.10
C TYR A 177 3.65 8.86 -11.58
N LYS A 178 4.67 9.11 -12.41
CA LYS A 178 4.50 9.21 -13.85
C LYS A 178 3.90 7.94 -14.46
N SER A 179 4.45 6.76 -14.17
CA SER A 179 4.10 5.51 -14.87
C SER A 179 2.98 4.68 -14.25
N MET A 180 2.71 4.81 -12.95
CA MET A 180 1.82 3.88 -12.23
C MET A 180 0.59 4.56 -11.63
N TRP A 181 0.73 5.80 -11.13
CA TRP A 181 -0.36 6.45 -10.42
C TRP A 181 -1.42 7.00 -11.37
N ARG A 182 -2.68 6.72 -11.02
CA ARG A 182 -3.89 7.23 -11.66
C ARG A 182 -5.06 7.16 -10.68
N PHE A 183 -5.82 8.25 -10.59
CA PHE A 183 -6.89 8.40 -9.60
C PHE A 183 -7.93 7.28 -9.69
N ASP A 184 -8.38 6.96 -10.92
CA ASP A 184 -9.42 5.96 -11.18
C ASP A 184 -9.04 4.53 -10.80
N MET A 185 -7.75 4.25 -10.57
CA MET A 185 -7.26 2.94 -10.13
C MET A 185 -6.72 2.94 -8.71
N GLU A 186 -6.96 3.99 -7.93
CA GLU A 186 -6.80 3.97 -6.47
C GLU A 186 -8.05 3.41 -5.77
N ALA A 187 -9.17 3.27 -6.50
CA ALA A 187 -10.33 2.52 -6.06
C ALA A 187 -9.99 1.02 -5.91
N LEU A 188 -10.33 0.40 -4.76
CA LEU A 188 -9.93 -0.98 -4.48
C LEU A 188 -10.42 -1.99 -5.55
N PRO A 189 -11.70 -1.99 -5.99
CA PRO A 189 -12.14 -2.90 -7.05
C PRO A 189 -11.35 -2.73 -8.35
N ALA A 190 -11.09 -1.49 -8.76
CA ALA A 190 -10.35 -1.17 -9.96
C ALA A 190 -8.87 -1.61 -9.86
N ASP A 191 -8.23 -1.41 -8.71
CA ASP A 191 -6.88 -1.90 -8.44
C ASP A 191 -6.80 -3.43 -8.52
N LEU A 192 -7.77 -4.14 -7.93
CA LEU A 192 -7.81 -5.61 -7.94
C LEU A 192 -7.99 -6.16 -9.37
N LEU A 193 -8.86 -5.56 -10.16
CA LEU A 193 -9.03 -5.91 -11.58
C LEU A 193 -7.75 -5.64 -12.38
N ARG A 194 -7.17 -4.45 -12.23
CA ARG A 194 -5.94 -4.04 -12.92
C ARG A 194 -4.78 -5.00 -12.65
N ARG A 195 -4.65 -5.50 -11.42
CA ARG A 195 -3.58 -6.44 -11.03
C ARG A 195 -3.89 -7.89 -11.38
N GLY A 196 -5.07 -8.19 -11.94
CA GLY A 196 -5.52 -9.56 -12.20
C GLY A 196 -5.83 -10.36 -10.93
N MET A 197 -6.06 -9.67 -9.80
CA MET A 197 -6.42 -10.29 -8.52
C MET A 197 -7.93 -10.46 -8.34
N ALA A 198 -8.73 -9.88 -9.24
CA ALA A 198 -10.15 -10.09 -9.37
C ALA A 198 -10.55 -10.16 -10.85
N VAL A 199 -11.76 -10.65 -11.11
CA VAL A 199 -12.46 -10.54 -12.39
C VAL A 199 -13.79 -9.83 -12.22
N GLU A 200 -14.31 -9.27 -13.30
CA GLU A 200 -15.66 -8.74 -13.34
C GLU A 200 -16.68 -9.86 -13.12
N ASP A 201 -17.65 -9.61 -12.25
CA ASP A 201 -18.77 -10.49 -11.96
C ASP A 201 -19.93 -9.64 -11.44
N THR A 202 -20.90 -9.35 -12.31
CA THR A 202 -22.05 -8.48 -12.00
C THR A 202 -22.99 -9.08 -10.97
N SER A 203 -22.85 -10.38 -10.62
CA SER A 203 -23.61 -10.99 -9.53
C SER A 203 -23.05 -10.66 -8.14
N MET A 204 -21.82 -10.15 -8.07
CA MET A 204 -21.18 -9.75 -6.82
C MET A 204 -21.53 -8.30 -6.46
N PRO A 205 -21.65 -7.94 -5.16
CA PRO A 205 -22.09 -6.60 -4.73
C PRO A 205 -21.28 -5.41 -5.27
N LEU A 206 -19.99 -5.61 -5.54
CA LEU A 206 -19.08 -4.60 -6.09
C LEU A 206 -18.69 -4.88 -7.56
N GLY A 207 -19.40 -5.79 -8.24
CA GLY A 207 -19.12 -6.16 -9.62
C GLY A 207 -17.81 -6.93 -9.81
N VAL A 208 -17.17 -7.40 -8.74
CA VAL A 208 -15.88 -8.10 -8.79
C VAL A 208 -15.87 -9.38 -7.96
N LYS A 209 -15.19 -10.40 -8.48
CA LYS A 209 -14.91 -11.67 -7.82
C LYS A 209 -13.41 -11.89 -7.71
N LEU A 210 -12.93 -12.16 -6.49
CA LEU A 210 -11.50 -12.42 -6.25
C LEU A 210 -11.04 -13.70 -6.97
N VAL A 211 -9.84 -13.67 -7.53
CA VAL A 211 -9.18 -14.85 -8.10
C VAL A 211 -8.64 -15.75 -6.98
N ILE A 212 -8.19 -15.13 -5.88
CA ILE A 212 -7.82 -15.81 -4.64
C ILE A 212 -8.86 -15.43 -3.59
N GLU A 213 -9.78 -16.34 -3.28
CA GLU A 213 -10.88 -16.07 -2.34
C GLU A 213 -10.37 -15.69 -0.96
N ASP A 214 -9.40 -16.45 -0.43
CA ASP A 214 -8.72 -16.15 0.83
C ASP A 214 -7.51 -15.23 0.62
N TYR A 215 -7.72 -14.06 0.03
CA TYR A 215 -6.75 -12.96 -0.01
C TYR A 215 -7.12 -11.92 1.06
N PRO A 216 -6.48 -11.92 2.25
CA PRO A 216 -7.00 -11.21 3.42
C PRO A 216 -7.22 -9.70 3.20
N TYR A 217 -6.21 -9.00 2.67
CA TYR A 217 -6.31 -7.57 2.35
C TYR A 217 -7.48 -7.26 1.41
N ALA A 218 -7.63 -8.03 0.32
CA ALA A 218 -8.68 -7.77 -0.66
C ALA A 218 -10.07 -8.17 -0.14
N ALA A 219 -10.17 -9.34 0.50
CA ALA A 219 -11.43 -9.87 1.01
C ALA A 219 -12.02 -9.01 2.13
N ASP A 220 -11.18 -8.44 2.99
CA ASP A 220 -11.61 -7.53 4.06
C ASP A 220 -11.75 -6.10 3.54
N GLY A 221 -10.82 -5.66 2.69
CA GLY A 221 -10.86 -4.35 2.06
C GLY A 221 -12.13 -4.12 1.25
N LEU A 222 -12.63 -5.13 0.53
CA LEU A 222 -13.89 -5.01 -0.21
C LEU A 222 -15.10 -4.81 0.70
N LEU A 223 -15.09 -5.34 1.93
CA LEU A 223 -16.15 -5.08 2.90
C LEU A 223 -16.12 -3.61 3.34
N ILE A 224 -14.93 -3.11 3.69
CA ILE A 224 -14.73 -1.72 4.13
C ILE A 224 -15.04 -0.74 2.98
N TRP A 225 -14.54 -1.01 1.78
CA TRP A 225 -14.85 -0.23 0.57
C TRP A 225 -16.35 -0.15 0.31
N SER A 226 -17.06 -1.28 0.40
CA SER A 226 -18.52 -1.31 0.22
C SER A 226 -19.25 -0.44 1.25
N ALA A 227 -18.81 -0.47 2.50
CA ALA A 227 -19.41 0.35 3.56
C ALA A 227 -19.15 1.85 3.33
N ILE A 228 -17.93 2.23 2.93
CA ILE A 228 -17.59 3.62 2.59
C ILE A 228 -18.44 4.08 1.40
N LYS A 229 -18.56 3.24 0.37
CA LYS A 229 -19.35 3.56 -0.83
C LYS A 229 -20.82 3.80 -0.48
N GLU A 230 -21.45 2.91 0.29
CA GLU A 230 -22.85 3.08 0.72
C GLU A 230 -23.04 4.36 1.57
N TYR A 231 -22.10 4.62 2.47
CA TYR A 231 -22.07 5.84 3.29
C TYR A 231 -22.03 7.10 2.42
N VAL A 232 -21.08 7.17 1.48
CA VAL A 232 -20.89 8.30 0.59
C VAL A 232 -22.08 8.49 -0.34
N GLU A 233 -22.59 7.42 -0.96
CA GLU A 233 -23.75 7.48 -1.85
C GLU A 233 -24.97 8.02 -1.12
N SER A 234 -25.25 7.52 0.09
CA SER A 234 -26.35 8.02 0.92
C SER A 234 -26.18 9.50 1.28
N TYR A 235 -24.96 9.94 1.59
CA TYR A 235 -24.65 11.34 1.93
C TYR A 235 -24.80 12.26 0.73
N VAL A 236 -24.28 11.86 -0.42
CA VAL A 236 -24.36 12.62 -1.68
C VAL A 236 -25.82 12.71 -2.15
N ASP A 237 -26.58 11.62 -2.11
CA ASP A 237 -28.00 11.60 -2.48
C ASP A 237 -28.85 12.57 -1.66
N HIS A 238 -28.53 12.72 -0.37
CA HIS A 238 -29.22 13.65 0.53
C HIS A 238 -28.99 15.12 0.16
N TYR A 239 -27.76 15.51 -0.20
CA TYR A 239 -27.44 16.92 -0.51
C TYR A 239 -27.59 17.31 -1.99
N TYR A 240 -27.51 16.34 -2.90
CA TYR A 240 -27.55 16.55 -4.35
C TYR A 240 -28.80 15.92 -4.99
N SER A 241 -29.98 16.16 -4.43
CA SER A 241 -31.23 15.52 -4.86
C SER A 241 -31.72 15.97 -6.25
N GLU A 242 -31.40 17.20 -6.65
CA GLU A 242 -31.92 17.82 -7.88
C GLU A 242 -31.08 17.46 -9.12
N PRO A 243 -31.71 17.41 -10.32
CA PRO A 243 -30.97 17.30 -11.57
C PRO A 243 -29.94 18.43 -11.70
N ASN A 244 -28.75 18.10 -12.19
CA ASN A 244 -27.64 19.03 -12.38
C ASN A 244 -27.08 19.69 -11.11
N SER A 245 -27.54 19.34 -9.90
CA SER A 245 -27.05 19.91 -8.64
C SER A 245 -25.52 19.88 -8.51
N VAL A 246 -24.89 18.79 -8.97
CA VAL A 246 -23.42 18.63 -9.02
C VAL A 246 -22.74 19.61 -9.98
N THR A 247 -23.31 19.84 -11.17
CA THR A 247 -22.70 20.73 -12.19
C THR A 247 -22.97 22.21 -11.90
N SER A 248 -24.05 22.53 -11.19
CA SER A 248 -24.36 23.90 -10.75
C SER A 248 -23.59 24.35 -9.51
N ASP A 249 -22.97 23.43 -8.78
CA ASP A 249 -22.20 23.73 -7.57
C ASP A 249 -20.82 24.32 -7.91
N VAL A 250 -20.71 25.65 -7.82
CA VAL A 250 -19.51 26.38 -8.20
C VAL A 250 -18.31 26.12 -7.29
N GLU A 251 -18.53 25.86 -6.00
CA GLU A 251 -17.46 25.52 -5.05
C GLU A 251 -16.90 24.14 -5.40
N LEU A 252 -17.80 23.16 -5.59
CA LEU A 252 -17.45 21.79 -5.95
C LEU A 252 -16.72 21.69 -7.30
N GLN A 253 -17.20 22.42 -8.32
CA GLN A 253 -16.55 22.45 -9.63
C GLN A 253 -15.17 23.13 -9.56
N GLY A 254 -15.05 24.22 -8.79
CA GLY A 254 -13.77 24.88 -8.54
C GLY A 254 -12.76 23.98 -7.83
N TRP A 255 -13.22 23.27 -6.79
CA TRP A 255 -12.44 22.31 -6.01
C TRP A 255 -11.81 21.22 -6.88
N TRP A 256 -12.62 20.52 -7.66
CA TRP A 256 -12.12 19.43 -8.50
C TRP A 256 -11.23 19.92 -9.64
N ASN A 257 -11.56 21.08 -10.20
CA ASN A 257 -10.74 21.73 -11.21
C ASN A 257 -9.35 22.11 -10.67
N GLU A 258 -9.24 22.60 -9.43
CA GLU A 258 -7.95 22.91 -8.81
C GLU A 258 -7.14 21.65 -8.50
N ILE A 259 -7.78 20.60 -7.95
CA ILE A 259 -7.12 19.29 -7.73
C ILE A 259 -6.44 18.80 -9.01
N LYS A 260 -7.17 18.76 -10.11
CA LYS A 260 -6.67 18.26 -11.40
C LYS A 260 -5.62 19.18 -12.03
N ASN A 261 -5.88 20.49 -12.08
CA ASN A 261 -5.08 21.40 -12.89
C ASN A 261 -3.94 22.11 -12.14
N LYS A 262 -3.95 22.06 -10.80
CA LYS A 262 -2.91 22.64 -9.95
C LYS A 262 -2.31 21.60 -9.02
N GLY A 263 -3.13 20.81 -8.35
CA GLY A 263 -2.69 19.77 -7.41
C GLY A 263 -1.90 18.64 -8.07
N HIS A 264 -2.47 18.06 -9.14
CA HIS A 264 -1.86 17.00 -9.96
C HIS A 264 -1.57 17.50 -11.39
N VAL A 265 -0.98 18.68 -11.49
CA VAL A 265 -0.77 19.40 -12.76
C VAL A 265 -0.07 18.56 -13.84
N ASP A 266 0.87 17.70 -13.45
CA ASP A 266 1.62 16.84 -14.39
C ASP A 266 0.76 15.76 -15.06
N LYS A 267 -0.43 15.48 -14.49
CA LYS A 267 -1.41 14.53 -15.00
C LYS A 267 -2.72 15.17 -15.41
N LYS A 268 -2.80 16.50 -15.49
CA LYS A 268 -4.05 17.22 -15.80
C LYS A 268 -4.69 16.84 -17.14
N ASN A 269 -3.91 16.36 -18.11
CA ASN A 269 -4.38 16.01 -19.45
C ASN A 269 -4.74 14.53 -19.59
N GLU A 270 -4.60 13.75 -18.53
CA GLU A 270 -4.90 12.33 -18.58
C GLU A 270 -6.41 12.09 -18.76
N PRO A 271 -6.82 11.13 -19.62
CA PRO A 271 -8.24 10.96 -19.99
C PRO A 271 -9.06 10.27 -18.90
N TRP A 272 -8.41 9.65 -17.92
CA TRP A 272 -9.04 8.83 -16.90
C TRP A 272 -9.56 9.61 -15.69
N TRP A 273 -9.34 10.93 -15.64
CA TRP A 273 -9.92 11.77 -14.58
C TRP A 273 -11.45 11.72 -14.64
N PRO A 274 -12.14 11.42 -13.52
CA PRO A 274 -13.58 11.60 -13.41
C PRO A 274 -13.99 13.03 -13.80
N LYS A 275 -15.13 13.16 -14.49
CA LYS A 275 -15.57 14.45 -15.04
C LYS A 275 -16.28 15.33 -14.00
N LEU A 276 -16.80 14.73 -12.93
CA LEU A 276 -17.61 15.38 -11.89
C LEU A 276 -18.86 16.06 -12.46
N VAL A 277 -19.63 15.30 -13.22
CA VAL A 277 -20.88 15.77 -13.85
C VAL A 277 -22.11 15.16 -13.15
N THR A 278 -21.98 13.95 -12.60
CA THR A 278 -23.08 13.23 -11.98
C THR A 278 -22.84 12.95 -10.50
N LYS A 279 -23.88 12.52 -9.79
CA LYS A 279 -23.74 12.04 -8.41
C LYS A 279 -22.84 10.82 -8.31
N GLU A 280 -22.88 9.94 -9.31
CA GLU A 280 -22.04 8.76 -9.38
C GLU A 280 -20.56 9.14 -9.53
N ASP A 281 -20.25 10.16 -10.34
CA ASP A 281 -18.89 10.71 -10.41
C ASP A 281 -18.44 11.22 -9.03
N LEU A 282 -19.27 12.05 -8.38
CA LEU A 282 -18.96 12.64 -7.07
C LEU A 282 -18.77 11.56 -6.00
N SER A 283 -19.70 10.60 -5.90
CA SER A 283 -19.62 9.49 -4.95
C SER A 283 -18.39 8.61 -5.20
N GLY A 284 -18.05 8.33 -6.46
CA GLY A 284 -16.85 7.58 -6.81
C GLY A 284 -15.55 8.29 -6.42
N ILE A 285 -15.47 9.61 -6.66
CA ILE A 285 -14.35 10.45 -6.24
C ILE A 285 -14.20 10.40 -4.71
N LEU A 286 -15.27 10.69 -3.98
CA LEU A 286 -15.25 10.76 -2.51
C LEU A 286 -14.96 9.41 -1.86
N THR A 287 -15.54 8.33 -2.38
CA THR A 287 -15.26 6.95 -1.90
C THR A 287 -13.78 6.62 -2.05
N THR A 288 -13.18 6.96 -3.21
CA THR A 288 -11.76 6.74 -3.46
C THR A 288 -10.89 7.54 -2.49
N MET A 289 -11.19 8.82 -2.28
CA MET A 289 -10.43 9.68 -1.37
C MET A 289 -10.51 9.19 0.08
N ILE A 290 -11.72 8.85 0.55
CA ILE A 290 -11.93 8.35 1.92
C ILE A 290 -11.22 7.01 2.09
N TRP A 291 -11.36 6.07 1.14
CA TRP A 291 -10.63 4.81 1.15
C TRP A 291 -9.11 5.00 1.24
N THR A 292 -8.55 5.87 0.40
CA THR A 292 -7.11 6.15 0.37
C THR A 292 -6.62 6.72 1.70
N ALA A 293 -7.35 7.68 2.26
CA ALA A 293 -6.96 8.35 3.50
C ALA A 293 -7.03 7.44 4.73
N SER A 294 -7.90 6.44 4.69
CA SER A 294 -8.23 5.61 5.85
C SER A 294 -7.74 4.17 5.69
N ALA A 295 -8.58 3.27 5.17
CA ALA A 295 -8.34 1.83 5.13
C ALA A 295 -7.13 1.44 4.27
N GLN A 296 -6.90 2.11 3.14
CA GLN A 296 -5.71 1.84 2.33
C GLN A 296 -4.43 2.20 3.08
N HIS A 297 -4.40 3.41 3.67
CA HIS A 297 -3.28 3.86 4.48
C HIS A 297 -3.04 2.93 5.67
N ALA A 298 -4.10 2.60 6.43
CA ALA A 298 -4.01 1.72 7.58
C ALA A 298 -3.42 0.35 7.21
N ALA A 299 -3.88 -0.25 6.11
CA ALA A 299 -3.43 -1.56 5.64
C ALA A 299 -1.94 -1.64 5.28
N ILE A 300 -1.31 -0.51 4.97
CA ILE A 300 0.11 -0.45 4.59
C ILE A 300 0.98 0.28 5.63
N ASN A 301 0.38 0.99 6.59
CA ASN A 301 1.11 1.74 7.61
C ASN A 301 1.30 0.94 8.91
N PHE A 302 0.22 0.46 9.53
CA PHE A 302 0.28 -0.10 10.90
C PHE A 302 0.91 -1.50 10.98
N GLY A 303 1.21 -2.11 9.83
CA GLY A 303 1.98 -3.35 9.73
C GLY A 303 3.50 -3.14 9.62
N GLN A 304 3.98 -1.90 9.55
CA GLN A 304 5.39 -1.61 9.33
C GLN A 304 6.29 -2.24 10.39
N TYR A 305 6.06 -1.97 11.68
CA TYR A 305 6.83 -2.56 12.77
C TYR A 305 6.46 -4.01 13.06
N PRO A 306 5.17 -4.41 13.10
CA PRO A 306 4.81 -5.82 13.32
C PRO A 306 5.48 -6.80 12.35
N PHE A 307 5.63 -6.44 11.07
CA PHE A 307 6.32 -7.27 10.08
C PHE A 307 7.80 -6.90 9.87
N GLY A 308 8.18 -5.65 10.09
CA GLY A 308 9.52 -5.12 9.82
C GLY A 308 10.48 -5.08 11.01
N GLY A 309 9.96 -5.17 12.24
CA GLY A 309 10.74 -5.14 13.47
C GLY A 309 11.74 -6.30 13.58
N TYR A 310 11.48 -7.41 12.89
CA TYR A 310 12.47 -8.45 12.63
C TYR A 310 13.11 -8.24 11.25
N VAL A 311 14.24 -7.52 11.23
CA VAL A 311 14.91 -7.08 9.99
C VAL A 311 15.13 -8.18 8.93
N PRO A 312 15.50 -9.43 9.26
CA PRO A 312 15.61 -10.48 8.25
C PRO A 312 14.31 -10.80 7.49
N ASN A 313 13.14 -10.53 8.07
CA ASN A 313 11.86 -10.71 7.39
C ASN A 313 11.62 -9.62 6.33
N ARG A 314 12.05 -8.38 6.62
CA ARG A 314 11.81 -7.21 5.77
C ARG A 314 13.02 -6.26 5.71
N PRO A 315 14.14 -6.68 5.12
CA PRO A 315 15.33 -5.82 5.06
C PRO A 315 15.09 -4.61 4.16
N THR A 316 15.31 -3.40 4.67
CA THR A 316 15.12 -2.15 3.88
C THR A 316 16.23 -1.92 2.85
N LEU A 317 17.39 -2.55 3.05
CA LEU A 317 18.46 -2.58 2.07
C LEU A 317 19.27 -3.87 2.12
N MET A 318 19.99 -4.14 1.03
CA MET A 318 21.02 -5.16 0.96
C MET A 318 22.39 -4.50 0.72
N ARG A 319 23.45 -5.06 1.29
CA ARG A 319 24.82 -4.51 1.25
C ARG A 319 25.75 -5.28 0.33
N LYS A 320 25.41 -6.52 -0.01
CA LYS A 320 26.21 -7.42 -0.86
C LYS A 320 25.33 -7.99 -1.98
N LEU A 321 25.96 -8.33 -3.09
CA LEU A 321 25.36 -9.18 -4.12
C LEU A 321 25.43 -10.64 -3.67
N ILE A 322 24.68 -11.53 -4.34
CA ILE A 322 24.76 -12.96 -4.06
C ILE A 322 26.13 -13.49 -4.52
N PRO A 323 26.91 -14.16 -3.64
CA PRO A 323 28.21 -14.72 -3.98
C PRO A 323 28.12 -15.72 -5.14
N HIS A 324 29.13 -15.71 -6.01
CA HIS A 324 29.31 -16.66 -7.10
C HIS A 324 30.56 -17.52 -6.92
N GLU A 325 30.60 -18.74 -7.46
CA GLU A 325 31.76 -19.64 -7.37
C GLU A 325 33.10 -19.00 -7.77
N ASP A 326 33.06 -18.09 -8.75
CA ASP A 326 34.25 -17.36 -9.21
C ASP A 326 34.63 -16.15 -8.32
N ASP A 327 33.80 -15.80 -7.33
CA ASP A 327 34.05 -14.67 -6.44
C ASP A 327 34.92 -15.09 -5.24
N PRO A 328 35.91 -14.27 -4.83
CA PRO A 328 36.66 -14.52 -3.59
C PRO A 328 35.78 -14.62 -2.33
N SER A 329 34.57 -14.07 -2.37
CA SER A 329 33.63 -14.12 -1.25
C SER A 329 32.88 -15.47 -1.13
N TYR A 330 32.97 -16.34 -2.13
CA TYR A 330 32.25 -17.62 -2.16
C TYR A 330 32.79 -18.64 -1.17
N GLU A 331 34.10 -18.74 -1.01
CA GLU A 331 34.70 -19.63 -0.02
C GLU A 331 34.20 -19.29 1.40
N ASN A 332 34.18 -17.99 1.73
CA ASN A 332 33.63 -17.53 2.99
C ASN A 332 32.12 -17.80 3.11
N PHE A 333 31.36 -17.74 2.00
CA PHE A 333 29.96 -18.12 1.98
C PHE A 333 29.76 -19.61 2.28
N ILE A 334 30.55 -20.50 1.69
CA ILE A 334 30.47 -21.94 1.91
C ILE A 334 30.79 -22.29 3.37
N LEU A 335 31.83 -21.68 3.95
CA LEU A 335 32.23 -21.95 5.33
C LEU A 335 31.31 -21.28 6.37
N HIS A 336 30.78 -20.09 6.05
CA HIS A 336 30.03 -19.23 6.97
C HIS A 336 28.78 -18.61 6.32
N PRO A 337 27.77 -19.42 5.93
CA PRO A 337 26.63 -18.93 5.17
C PRO A 337 25.70 -18.02 5.99
N GLU A 338 25.50 -18.32 7.28
CA GLU A 338 24.72 -17.49 8.20
C GLU A 338 25.35 -16.09 8.37
N TYR A 339 26.66 -16.05 8.61
CA TYR A 339 27.40 -14.79 8.68
C TYR A 339 27.29 -14.00 7.37
N THR A 340 27.40 -14.69 6.23
CA THR A 340 27.24 -14.06 4.91
C THR A 340 25.86 -13.46 4.72
N PHE A 341 24.80 -14.17 5.14
CA PHE A 341 23.43 -13.67 5.13
C PHE A 341 23.29 -12.41 5.98
N LEU A 342 23.66 -12.45 7.26
CA LEU A 342 23.57 -11.31 8.18
C LEU A 342 24.45 -10.12 7.74
N ALA A 343 25.64 -10.39 7.21
CA ALA A 343 26.52 -9.37 6.67
C ALA A 343 26.00 -8.73 5.37
N SER A 344 25.00 -9.34 4.72
CA SER A 344 24.32 -8.79 3.54
C SER A 344 23.13 -7.91 3.91
N LEU A 345 22.52 -8.08 5.09
CA LEU A 345 21.42 -7.27 5.62
C LEU A 345 21.91 -5.88 6.11
N PRO A 346 21.02 -4.92 6.45
CA PRO A 346 21.42 -3.63 6.99
C PRO A 346 22.36 -3.74 8.20
N THR A 347 23.22 -2.74 8.39
CA THR A 347 24.04 -2.66 9.62
C THR A 347 23.15 -2.52 10.85
N GLN A 348 23.67 -2.83 12.04
CA GLN A 348 22.93 -2.66 13.29
C GLN A 348 22.44 -1.21 13.47
N LEU A 349 23.27 -0.20 13.15
CA LEU A 349 22.87 1.20 13.23
C LEU A 349 21.71 1.54 12.27
N GLN A 350 21.76 1.04 11.03
CA GLN A 350 20.67 1.23 10.06
C GLN A 350 19.41 0.52 10.51
N ALA A 351 19.53 -0.72 10.98
CA ALA A 351 18.44 -1.53 11.52
C ALA A 351 17.75 -0.83 12.69
N THR A 352 18.50 -0.42 13.72
CA THR A 352 17.96 0.29 14.88
C THR A 352 17.26 1.58 14.49
N LYS A 353 17.85 2.37 13.57
CA LYS A 353 17.23 3.61 13.08
C LYS A 353 15.90 3.35 12.36
N VAL A 354 15.84 2.33 11.50
CA VAL A 354 14.61 1.96 10.79
C VAL A 354 13.56 1.44 11.76
N MET A 355 13.94 0.55 12.68
CA MET A 355 13.02 -0.03 13.65
C MET A 355 12.39 1.05 14.53
N ALA A 356 13.17 2.00 15.04
CA ALA A 356 12.64 3.10 15.85
C ALA A 356 11.63 3.97 15.09
N VAL A 357 11.89 4.23 13.81
CA VAL A 357 10.96 4.98 12.95
C VAL A 357 9.72 4.14 12.66
N GLN A 358 9.86 2.88 12.29
CA GLN A 358 8.71 2.00 12.02
C GLN A 358 7.83 1.81 13.25
N ASP A 359 8.41 1.70 14.45
CA ASP A 359 7.68 1.61 15.72
C ASP A 359 6.80 2.86 15.92
N THR A 360 7.39 4.04 15.72
CA THR A 360 6.68 5.32 15.77
C THR A 360 5.56 5.37 14.72
N LEU A 361 5.86 5.02 13.47
CA LEU A 361 4.88 5.08 12.37
C LEU A 361 3.76 4.05 12.51
N SER A 362 3.99 2.95 13.23
CA SER A 362 2.99 1.91 13.49
C SER A 362 2.18 2.15 14.77
N THR A 363 2.45 3.25 15.48
CA THR A 363 1.82 3.57 16.76
C THR A 363 0.57 4.41 16.55
N HIS A 364 -0.57 3.95 17.04
CA HIS A 364 -1.76 4.78 17.17
C HIS A 364 -1.59 5.77 18.33
N SER A 365 -1.87 7.06 18.08
CA SER A 365 -1.89 8.06 19.13
C SER A 365 -3.05 7.83 20.12
N ALA A 366 -2.91 8.34 21.35
CA ALA A 366 -3.98 8.30 22.35
C ALA A 366 -5.19 9.16 21.99
N ASP A 367 -5.01 10.16 21.11
CA ASP A 367 -6.05 11.04 20.59
C ASP A 367 -6.46 10.70 19.14
N GLU A 368 -6.17 9.48 18.68
CA GLU A 368 -6.56 9.04 17.35
C GLU A 368 -8.10 8.97 17.20
N GLU A 369 -8.57 9.34 16.01
CA GLU A 369 -9.98 9.29 15.61
C GLU A 369 -10.19 8.20 14.56
N TYR A 370 -10.85 7.12 14.96
CA TYR A 370 -11.11 5.99 14.10
C TYR A 370 -12.39 6.15 13.28
N MET A 371 -12.44 5.48 12.13
CA MET A 371 -13.57 5.55 11.20
C MET A 371 -14.89 5.11 11.82
N TYR A 372 -14.87 4.11 12.71
CA TYR A 372 -16.08 3.63 13.37
C TYR A 372 -16.70 4.68 14.33
N GLN A 373 -15.92 5.69 14.75
CA GLN A 373 -16.32 6.74 15.68
C GLN A 373 -16.89 7.98 15.00
N LEU A 374 -16.96 8.02 13.67
CA LEU A 374 -17.40 9.22 12.92
C LEU A 374 -18.74 9.79 13.41
N HIS A 375 -19.70 8.92 13.75
CA HIS A 375 -20.98 9.35 14.33
C HIS A 375 -20.80 10.14 15.63
N GLU A 376 -19.93 9.67 16.54
CA GLU A 376 -19.65 10.31 17.83
C GLU A 376 -18.88 11.63 17.64
N ILE A 377 -17.88 11.62 16.75
CA ILE A 377 -17.04 12.79 16.43
C ILE A 377 -17.89 13.91 15.84
N GLN A 378 -18.81 13.58 14.93
CA GLN A 378 -19.62 14.58 14.23
C GLN A 378 -20.94 14.94 14.92
N LEU A 379 -21.32 14.23 15.99
CA LEU A 379 -22.62 14.36 16.66
C LEU A 379 -22.96 15.81 17.04
N PHE A 380 -21.99 16.57 17.54
CA PHE A 380 -22.20 17.95 18.00
C PHE A 380 -21.96 19.00 16.91
N SER A 381 -21.38 18.60 15.78
CA SER A 381 -21.06 19.50 14.65
C SER A 381 -22.11 19.43 13.52
N VAL A 382 -22.94 18.38 13.51
CA VAL A 382 -23.96 18.13 12.49
C VAL A 382 -25.36 18.25 13.08
N ASN A 383 -26.11 19.26 12.65
CA ASN A 383 -27.52 19.44 13.03
C ASN A 383 -28.51 18.73 12.10
N ASP A 384 -28.01 18.14 10.99
CA ASP A 384 -28.82 17.45 10.01
C ASP A 384 -29.14 16.02 10.48
N HIS A 385 -30.41 15.78 10.82
CA HIS A 385 -30.85 14.50 11.35
C HIS A 385 -30.68 13.34 10.38
N GLU A 386 -30.76 13.56 9.07
CA GLU A 386 -30.58 12.46 8.12
C GLU A 386 -29.11 12.06 8.02
N VAL A 387 -28.21 13.04 8.01
CA VAL A 387 -26.76 12.78 8.09
C VAL A 387 -26.40 12.01 9.36
N LEU A 388 -26.96 12.37 10.52
CA LEU A 388 -26.71 11.63 11.76
C LEU A 388 -27.16 10.16 11.67
N LYS A 389 -28.27 9.87 10.97
CA LYS A 389 -28.71 8.48 10.73
C LYS A 389 -27.77 7.75 9.77
N ILE A 390 -27.31 8.41 8.72
CA ILE A 390 -26.34 7.87 7.75
C ILE A 390 -25.04 7.47 8.48
N LEU A 391 -24.49 8.37 9.29
CA LEU A 391 -23.28 8.12 10.10
C LEU A 391 -23.49 6.96 11.08
N LYS A 392 -24.63 6.93 11.79
CA LYS A 392 -24.94 5.84 12.72
C LYS A 392 -25.01 4.48 12.02
N ARG A 393 -25.59 4.42 10.83
CA ARG A 393 -25.65 3.21 10.00
C ARG A 393 -24.26 2.78 9.56
N PHE A 394 -23.42 3.73 9.14
CA PHE A 394 -22.04 3.45 8.76
C PHE A 394 -21.21 2.88 9.91
N SER A 395 -21.26 3.50 11.09
CA SER A 395 -20.61 2.99 12.32
C SER A 395 -21.09 1.59 12.69
N ALA A 396 -22.40 1.33 12.61
CA ALA A 396 -22.95 0.00 12.85
C ALA A 396 -22.43 -1.02 11.83
N LYS A 397 -22.35 -0.63 10.55
CA LYS A 397 -21.84 -1.50 9.48
C LYS A 397 -20.39 -1.89 9.68
N LEU A 398 -19.54 -0.95 10.10
CA LEU A 398 -18.14 -1.23 10.40
C LEU A 398 -18.00 -2.24 11.55
N LYS A 399 -18.87 -2.17 12.57
CA LYS A 399 -18.89 -3.17 13.65
C LYS A 399 -19.25 -4.58 13.14
N GLU A 400 -20.25 -4.70 12.26
CA GLU A 400 -20.59 -5.99 11.63
C GLU A 400 -19.42 -6.54 10.79
N ILE A 401 -18.70 -5.66 10.09
CA ILE A 401 -17.51 -6.05 9.31
C ILE A 401 -16.42 -6.55 10.24
N GLU A 402 -16.19 -5.90 11.38
CA GLU A 402 -15.23 -6.35 12.37
C GLU A 402 -15.54 -7.77 12.86
N ASP A 403 -16.80 -8.04 13.20
CA ASP A 403 -17.26 -9.37 13.60
C ASP A 403 -17.01 -10.41 12.49
N THR A 404 -17.25 -10.02 11.23
CA THR A 404 -16.99 -10.87 10.07
C THR A 404 -15.50 -11.20 9.92
N ILE A 405 -14.62 -10.20 10.04
CA ILE A 405 -13.16 -10.40 9.95
C ILE A 405 -12.66 -11.26 11.11
N ASN A 406 -13.15 -11.02 12.33
CA ASN A 406 -12.84 -11.84 13.51
C ASN A 406 -13.26 -13.31 13.33
N GLN A 407 -14.41 -13.56 12.70
CA GLN A 407 -14.84 -14.92 12.36
C GLN A 407 -13.92 -15.56 11.31
N ARG A 408 -13.58 -14.82 10.24
CA ARG A 408 -12.63 -15.29 9.21
C ARG A 408 -11.27 -15.64 9.80
N ASN A 409 -10.75 -14.82 10.71
CA ASN A 409 -9.48 -15.05 11.40
C ASN A 409 -9.46 -16.30 12.27
N LYS A 410 -10.63 -16.78 12.71
CA LYS A 410 -10.81 -18.02 13.49
C LYS A 410 -11.09 -19.24 12.62
N ASP A 411 -11.44 -19.05 11.35
CA ASP A 411 -11.78 -20.15 10.44
C ASP A 411 -10.50 -20.84 9.93
N ILE A 412 -10.24 -22.04 10.44
CA ILE A 412 -9.08 -22.87 10.06
C ILE A 412 -9.04 -23.25 8.58
N ARG A 413 -10.14 -23.08 7.84
CA ARG A 413 -10.18 -23.31 6.39
C ARG A 413 -9.51 -22.17 5.62
N LEU A 414 -9.45 -20.96 6.20
CA LEU A 414 -8.82 -19.76 5.63
C LEU A 414 -7.35 -19.67 6.05
N LYS A 415 -6.48 -20.31 5.27
CA LYS A 415 -5.07 -20.56 5.61
C LYS A 415 -4.14 -19.37 5.38
N ASN A 416 -4.58 -18.32 4.69
CA ASN A 416 -3.74 -17.16 4.38
C ASN A 416 -3.88 -16.05 5.43
N ARG A 417 -4.67 -16.26 6.48
CA ARG A 417 -5.01 -15.24 7.49
C ARG A 417 -4.16 -15.28 8.75
N SER A 418 -3.73 -16.46 9.17
CA SER A 418 -2.96 -16.71 10.39
C SER A 418 -2.20 -18.03 10.26
N GLY A 419 -1.22 -18.27 11.13
CA GLY A 419 -0.46 -19.52 11.11
C GLY A 419 0.62 -19.59 12.17
N ALA A 420 1.46 -20.63 12.11
CA ALA A 420 2.59 -20.78 13.02
C ALA A 420 3.53 -19.57 12.90
N GLY A 421 3.63 -18.78 13.98
CA GLY A 421 4.44 -17.56 14.02
C GLY A 421 3.86 -16.38 13.23
N VAL A 422 2.63 -16.48 12.70
CA VAL A 422 1.96 -15.41 11.95
C VAL A 422 0.65 -15.04 12.65
N PRO A 423 0.54 -13.81 13.22
CA PRO A 423 -0.68 -13.38 13.87
C PRO A 423 -1.83 -13.26 12.86
N PRO A 424 -3.09 -13.24 13.32
CA PRO A 424 -4.23 -13.01 12.46
C PRO A 424 -4.12 -11.68 11.69
N TYR A 425 -4.65 -11.67 10.47
CA TYR A 425 -4.72 -10.45 9.67
C TYR A 425 -5.78 -9.50 10.26
N GLU A 426 -5.31 -8.49 10.98
CA GLU A 426 -6.16 -7.52 11.70
C GLU A 426 -6.01 -6.07 11.22
N LEU A 427 -5.16 -5.80 10.22
CA LEU A 427 -4.87 -4.45 9.72
C LEU A 427 -6.09 -3.69 9.17
N LEU A 428 -7.19 -4.40 8.90
CA LEU A 428 -8.47 -3.84 8.45
C LEU A 428 -9.61 -4.05 9.46
N LEU A 429 -9.31 -4.40 10.71
CA LEU A 429 -10.29 -4.25 11.79
C LEU A 429 -10.52 -2.76 12.05
N PRO A 430 -11.77 -2.27 12.06
CA PRO A 430 -12.05 -0.85 12.29
C PRO A 430 -11.56 -0.32 13.64
N THR A 431 -11.65 -1.11 14.71
CA THR A 431 -11.32 -0.67 16.08
C THR A 431 -9.88 -0.92 16.49
N SER A 432 -9.32 0.00 17.27
CA SER A 432 -8.06 -0.14 18.00
C SER A 432 -8.03 0.78 19.23
N GLY A 433 -6.99 0.60 20.06
CA GLY A 433 -6.57 1.57 21.07
C GLY A 433 -5.18 2.15 20.72
N PRO A 434 -4.60 2.98 21.62
CA PRO A 434 -3.26 3.54 21.41
C PRO A 434 -2.17 2.46 21.41
N GLY A 435 -1.05 2.76 20.76
CA GLY A 435 0.13 1.89 20.69
C GLY A 435 0.28 1.16 19.35
N VAL A 436 1.27 0.27 19.29
CA VAL A 436 1.51 -0.61 18.13
C VAL A 436 0.61 -1.84 18.25
N THR A 437 -0.56 -1.79 17.60
CA THR A 437 -1.61 -2.82 17.74
C THR A 437 -1.77 -3.72 16.51
N CYS A 438 -1.23 -3.31 15.35
CA CYS A 438 -1.43 -3.98 14.05
C CYS A 438 -2.90 -4.11 13.62
N ARG A 439 -3.76 -3.19 14.07
CA ARG A 439 -5.20 -3.11 13.78
C ARG A 439 -5.72 -1.69 13.95
N GLY A 440 -6.95 -1.42 13.51
CA GLY A 440 -7.56 -0.09 13.62
C GLY A 440 -7.47 0.69 12.32
N ILE A 441 -8.58 1.33 11.94
CA ILE A 441 -8.64 2.17 10.76
C ILE A 441 -8.91 3.62 11.18
N PRO A 442 -7.87 4.47 11.25
CA PRO A 442 -8.03 5.92 11.41
C PRO A 442 -8.85 6.53 10.28
N ASN A 443 -9.41 7.71 10.54
CA ASN A 443 -10.08 8.46 9.48
C ASN A 443 -9.13 8.98 8.40
N SER A 444 -7.85 9.19 8.73
CA SER A 444 -6.92 9.98 7.92
C SER A 444 -5.51 9.40 7.92
N ILE A 445 -4.65 10.03 7.13
CA ILE A 445 -3.21 9.78 7.13
C ILE A 445 -2.63 10.61 8.27
N SER A 446 -2.67 10.06 9.49
CA SER A 446 -2.38 10.77 10.73
C SER A 446 -0.95 10.58 11.25
N ILE A 447 -0.18 9.67 10.66
CA ILE A 447 1.17 9.29 11.07
C ILE A 447 2.01 8.83 9.87
#